data_AF-A0A7W1DPL1-F1
#
_entry.id   AF-A0A7W1DPL1-F1
#
_cell.length_a   1.000
_cell.length_b   1.000
_cell.length_c   1.000
_cell.angle_alpha   90.00
_cell.angle_beta   90.00
_cell.angle_gamma   90.00
#
_symmetry.space_group_name_H-M   'P 1'
#
loop_
_entity.id
_entity.type
_entity.pdbx_description
1 polymer ?
#
loop_
_entity_poly.entity_id
_entity_poly.type
_entity_poly.pdbx_seq_one_letter_code
_entity_poly.pdbx_strand_id
1 'polypeptide(L)'
;MRMSTIILFLVLTPGMAGCGGSGSAPTTPTTPTTPSQPPGPVQLVMFRDPDSTFSTSDVRDVQDQIVRFDMTSNSLIWAADGRSFQGYPVSGNFLRADRAFQVRFGTKDGERRAYFTETVATTICDIEIVGGQLVISPTSVKVPGN
;
A
#
# COMPACT_ATOMS: atom_id res chain seq x y z
N MET A 1 -21.07 36.70 2.66
CA MET A 1 -21.64 36.88 4.02
C MET A 1 -22.49 35.67 4.36
N ARG A 2 -22.43 35.25 5.63
CA ARG A 2 -23.09 34.10 6.29
C ARG A 2 -22.32 32.78 6.16
N MET A 3 -22.03 32.01 7.21
CA MET A 3 -21.91 32.27 8.66
C MET A 3 -21.24 31.00 9.22
N SER A 4 -20.15 31.15 9.98
CA SER A 4 -19.45 30.06 10.65
C SER A 4 -20.35 29.32 11.64
N THR A 5 -20.16 28.01 11.82
CA THR A 5 -20.48 27.32 13.07
C THR A 5 -19.44 26.24 13.32
N ILE A 6 -18.47 26.58 14.16
CA ILE A 6 -17.50 25.66 14.76
C ILE A 6 -18.17 25.15 16.05
N ILE A 7 -18.34 23.83 16.17
CA ILE A 7 -18.79 23.20 17.42
C ILE A 7 -17.55 22.57 18.06
N LEU A 8 -17.02 23.29 19.05
CA LEU A 8 -15.94 22.86 19.93
C LEU A 8 -16.55 22.10 21.11
N PHE A 9 -16.31 20.79 21.19
CA PHE A 9 -16.65 20.01 22.39
C PHE A 9 -15.40 19.90 23.28
N LEU A 10 -15.34 20.74 24.33
CA LEU A 10 -14.47 20.54 25.49
C LEU A 10 -15.17 19.58 26.46
N VAL A 11 -14.48 18.51 26.84
CA VAL A 11 -14.84 17.70 28.02
C VAL A 11 -13.66 17.69 28.97
N LEU A 12 -13.81 18.39 30.10
CA LEU A 12 -12.98 18.26 31.29
C LEU A 12 -13.66 17.30 32.27
N THR A 13 -12.91 16.37 32.84
CA THR A 13 -13.18 15.83 34.18
C THR A 13 -11.87 15.49 34.91
N PRO A 14 -11.67 15.97 36.16
CA PRO A 14 -10.61 15.53 37.06
C PRO A 14 -11.04 14.31 37.89
N GLY A 15 -10.09 13.52 38.40
CA GLY A 15 -10.44 12.40 39.28
C GLY A 15 -9.28 11.65 39.93
N MET A 16 -8.94 12.09 41.14
CA MET A 16 -8.45 11.35 42.32
C MET A 16 -7.11 10.58 42.33
N ALA A 17 -6.31 10.97 43.32
CA ALA A 17 -5.16 10.25 43.86
C ALA A 17 -5.56 8.94 44.54
N GLY A 18 -4.73 7.91 44.38
CA GLY A 18 -4.73 6.69 45.19
C GLY A 18 -3.30 6.38 45.63
N CYS A 19 -3.01 6.59 46.92
CA CYS A 19 -1.82 6.09 47.59
C CYS A 19 -2.11 4.73 48.22
N GLY A 20 -1.13 3.82 48.16
CA GLY A 20 -0.93 2.78 49.18
C GLY A 20 -1.18 1.35 48.72
N GLY A 21 -0.09 0.58 48.63
CA GLY A 21 -0.16 -0.88 48.52
C GLY A 21 1.18 -1.52 48.16
N SER A 22 2.05 -1.72 49.15
CA SER A 22 3.22 -2.60 49.03
C SER A 22 2.76 -4.03 48.78
N GLY A 23 3.09 -4.58 47.61
CA GLY A 23 2.89 -5.98 47.26
C GLY A 23 3.99 -6.45 46.31
N SER A 24 4.76 -7.43 46.76
CA SER A 24 5.89 -8.01 46.03
C SER A 24 5.47 -8.74 44.74
N ALA A 25 6.14 -8.38 43.64
CA ALA A 25 6.45 -9.11 42.39
C ALA A 25 5.40 -10.05 41.73
N PRO A 26 5.26 -9.98 40.39
CA PRO A 26 6.15 -10.77 39.54
C PRO A 26 6.79 -9.94 38.43
N THR A 27 8.08 -10.17 38.18
CA THR A 27 8.80 -9.62 37.04
C THR A 27 8.17 -10.09 35.74
N THR A 28 7.50 -9.17 35.03
CA THR A 28 7.08 -9.37 33.65
C THR A 28 8.33 -9.66 32.81
N PRO A 29 8.34 -10.69 31.95
CA PRO A 29 9.43 -10.87 31.00
C PRO A 29 9.45 -9.65 30.07
N THR A 30 10.47 -8.80 30.20
CA THR A 30 10.79 -7.81 29.16
C THR A 30 11.23 -8.59 27.93
N THR A 31 10.32 -8.72 26.96
CA THR A 31 10.67 -9.17 25.62
C THR A 31 11.81 -8.28 25.13
N PRO A 32 12.93 -8.82 24.65
CA PRO A 32 13.96 -8.01 24.04
C PRO A 32 13.32 -7.23 22.89
N THR A 33 13.26 -5.91 23.00
CA THR A 33 12.99 -5.05 21.84
C THR A 33 14.18 -5.22 20.92
N THR A 34 14.06 -6.13 19.96
CA THR A 34 14.98 -6.23 18.83
C THR A 34 15.07 -4.83 18.22
N PRO A 35 16.29 -4.28 18.03
CA PRO A 35 16.43 -3.01 17.33
C PRO A 35 15.71 -3.11 15.99
N SER A 36 14.79 -2.18 15.71
CA SER A 36 14.20 -2.02 14.38
C SER A 36 15.37 -1.86 13.42
N GLN A 37 15.64 -2.87 12.60
CA GLN A 37 16.66 -2.81 11.57
C GLN A 37 16.41 -1.55 10.74
N PRO A 38 17.43 -0.73 10.44
CA PRO A 38 17.27 0.40 9.54
C PRO A 38 16.64 -0.12 8.25
N PRO A 39 15.63 0.57 7.69
CA PRO A 39 15.02 0.12 6.44
C PRO A 39 16.14 -0.07 5.41
N GLY A 40 16.23 -1.29 4.88
CA GLY A 40 17.17 -1.58 3.81
C GLY A 40 16.93 -0.66 2.61
N PRO A 41 17.91 -0.49 1.72
CA PRO A 41 17.72 0.29 0.51
C PRO A 41 16.53 -0.29 -0.29
N VAL A 42 15.60 0.58 -0.69
CA VAL A 42 14.47 0.20 -1.56
C VAL A 42 15.00 -0.12 -2.95
N GLN A 43 14.67 -1.29 -3.48
CA GLN A 43 15.01 -1.69 -4.85
C GLN A 43 13.73 -1.84 -5.66
N LEU A 44 13.38 -0.79 -6.41
CA LEU A 44 12.16 -0.80 -7.22
C LEU A 44 12.23 -1.82 -8.35
N VAL A 45 11.16 -2.59 -8.51
CA VAL A 45 10.95 -3.45 -9.68
C VAL A 45 10.80 -2.57 -10.92
N MET A 46 11.49 -2.97 -11.99
CA MET A 46 11.30 -2.40 -13.32
C MET A 46 10.48 -3.37 -14.17
N PHE A 47 9.22 -3.05 -14.43
CA PHE A 47 8.36 -3.84 -15.31
C PHE A 47 8.67 -3.49 -16.76
N ARG A 48 8.75 -4.52 -17.62
CA ARG A 48 9.01 -4.35 -19.04
C ARG A 48 7.80 -4.81 -19.84
N ASP A 49 7.40 -3.96 -20.77
CA ASP A 49 6.38 -4.28 -21.76
C ASP A 49 6.95 -5.30 -22.76
N PRO A 50 6.35 -6.49 -22.91
CA PRO A 50 6.85 -7.48 -23.85
C PRO A 50 6.74 -7.03 -25.31
N ASP A 51 5.82 -6.11 -25.61
CA ASP A 51 5.49 -5.70 -26.98
C ASP A 51 6.20 -4.40 -27.40
N SER A 52 7.02 -3.81 -26.53
CA SER A 52 7.75 -2.58 -26.82
C SER A 52 9.07 -2.46 -26.04
N THR A 53 9.76 -1.34 -26.22
CA THR A 53 10.95 -0.99 -25.40
C THR A 53 10.58 -0.28 -24.10
N PHE A 54 9.29 -0.04 -23.85
CA PHE A 54 8.82 0.66 -22.67
C PHE A 54 9.08 -0.15 -21.40
N SER A 55 9.56 0.53 -20.37
CA SER A 55 9.68 0.01 -19.03
C SER A 55 9.35 1.08 -18.00
N THR A 56 8.83 0.67 -16.86
CA THR A 56 8.48 1.57 -15.76
C THR A 56 8.44 0.82 -14.43
N SER A 57 8.69 1.54 -13.33
CA SER A 57 8.40 1.07 -11.98
C SER A 57 7.03 1.52 -11.46
N ASP A 58 6.40 2.49 -12.14
CA ASP A 58 5.08 3.02 -11.80
C ASP A 58 4.00 2.13 -12.40
N VAL A 59 3.14 1.58 -11.54
CA VAL A 59 1.98 0.76 -11.91
C VAL A 59 0.72 1.48 -11.46
N ARG A 60 -0.26 1.61 -12.35
CA ARG A 60 -1.50 2.37 -12.10
C ARG A 60 -2.66 1.46 -11.76
N ASP A 61 -3.51 1.90 -10.86
CA ASP A 61 -4.84 1.31 -10.64
C ASP A 61 -5.90 1.98 -11.54
N VAL A 62 -7.18 1.67 -11.30
CA VAL A 62 -8.31 2.18 -12.10
C VAL A 62 -8.50 3.70 -11.96
N GLN A 63 -8.03 4.27 -10.85
CA GLN A 63 -8.13 5.70 -10.53
C GLN A 63 -6.87 6.48 -10.95
N ASP A 64 -5.98 5.84 -11.74
CA ASP A 64 -4.66 6.34 -12.12
C ASP A 64 -3.70 6.60 -10.93
N GLN A 65 -4.00 6.07 -9.74
CA GLN A 65 -3.11 6.13 -8.59
C GLN A 65 -1.91 5.21 -8.81
N ILE A 66 -0.72 5.65 -8.38
CA ILE A 66 0.52 4.93 -8.63
C ILE A 66 0.91 4.09 -7.42
N VAL A 67 1.17 2.82 -7.68
CA VAL A 67 1.86 1.91 -6.78
C VAL A 67 3.18 1.48 -7.41
N ARG A 68 4.14 1.14 -6.56
CA ARG A 68 5.45 0.59 -6.93
C ARG A 68 5.69 -0.70 -6.17
N PHE A 69 6.70 -1.45 -6.56
CA PHE A 69 7.04 -2.71 -5.90
C PHE A 69 8.51 -2.71 -5.53
N ASP A 70 8.80 -3.10 -4.28
CA ASP A 70 10.16 -3.27 -3.78
C ASP A 70 10.55 -4.75 -3.78
N MET A 71 11.61 -5.07 -4.51
CA MET A 71 12.17 -6.42 -4.59
C MET A 71 12.81 -6.87 -3.28
N THR A 72 13.36 -5.94 -2.50
CA THR A 72 14.10 -6.29 -1.27
C THR A 72 13.14 -6.72 -0.17
N SER A 73 12.05 -5.98 0.02
CA SER A 73 11.05 -6.27 1.06
C SER A 73 9.83 -7.06 0.59
N ASN A 74 9.74 -7.38 -0.71
CA ASN A 74 8.55 -8.00 -1.33
C ASN A 74 7.26 -7.24 -0.98
N SER A 75 7.30 -5.92 -1.16
CA SER A 75 6.22 -5.02 -0.75
C SER A 75 5.69 -4.17 -1.90
N LEU A 76 4.40 -3.84 -1.80
CA LEU A 76 3.76 -2.79 -2.58
C LEU A 76 3.96 -1.47 -1.85
N ILE A 77 4.43 -0.46 -2.56
CA ILE A 77 4.64 0.90 -2.06
C ILE A 77 3.57 1.81 -2.67
N TRP A 78 2.80 2.47 -1.82
CA TRP A 78 1.89 3.53 -2.23
C TRP A 78 2.70 4.78 -2.58
N ALA A 79 2.73 5.17 -3.86
CA ALA A 79 3.68 6.20 -4.30
C ALA A 79 3.35 7.60 -3.73
N ALA A 80 2.09 7.85 -3.34
CA ALA A 80 1.67 9.16 -2.86
C ALA A 80 2.31 9.55 -1.51
N ASP A 81 2.57 8.59 -0.63
CA ASP A 81 3.09 8.83 0.72
C ASP A 81 4.19 7.85 1.18
N GLY A 82 4.55 6.89 0.34
CA GLY A 82 5.61 5.92 0.61
C GLY A 82 5.22 4.80 1.56
N ARG A 83 3.96 4.71 2.00
CA ARG A 83 3.51 3.57 2.83
C ARG A 83 3.73 2.26 2.08
N SER A 84 4.21 1.25 2.81
CA SER A 84 4.58 -0.05 2.26
C SER A 84 3.72 -1.15 2.87
N PHE A 85 3.32 -2.10 2.03
CA PHE A 85 2.47 -3.24 2.36
C PHE A 85 3.17 -4.52 1.93
N GLN A 86 3.48 -5.40 2.88
CA GLN A 86 4.14 -6.68 2.57
C GLN A 86 3.21 -7.66 1.85
N GLY A 87 3.80 -8.71 1.28
CA GLY A 87 3.06 -9.81 0.64
C GLY A 87 2.91 -9.68 -0.87
N TYR A 88 3.73 -8.83 -1.50
CA TYR A 88 3.74 -8.58 -2.94
C TYR A 88 5.09 -8.92 -3.57
N PRO A 89 5.56 -10.19 -3.48
CA PRO A 89 6.68 -10.62 -4.29
C PRO A 89 6.33 -10.49 -5.78
N VAL A 90 7.34 -10.21 -6.60
CA VAL A 90 7.18 -10.03 -8.05
C VAL A 90 8.00 -11.07 -8.82
N SER A 91 7.39 -11.67 -9.85
CA SER A 91 8.03 -12.63 -10.76
C SER A 91 7.72 -12.26 -12.20
N GLY A 92 8.66 -11.62 -12.88
CA GLY A 92 8.40 -10.99 -14.18
C GLY A 92 7.33 -9.91 -14.03
N ASN A 93 6.22 -10.05 -14.77
CA ASN A 93 5.08 -9.14 -14.66
C ASN A 93 3.97 -9.67 -13.72
N PHE A 94 4.15 -10.82 -13.07
CA PHE A 94 3.19 -11.36 -12.11
C PHE A 94 3.47 -10.86 -10.69
N LEU A 95 2.39 -10.57 -9.97
CA LEU A 95 2.41 -10.05 -8.61
C LEU A 95 1.81 -11.08 -7.66
N ARG A 96 2.29 -11.09 -6.41
CA ARG A 96 1.97 -12.08 -5.37
C ARG A 96 2.44 -13.50 -5.71
N ALA A 97 2.62 -14.30 -4.66
CA ALA A 97 3.07 -15.69 -4.81
C ALA A 97 2.06 -16.56 -5.57
N ASP A 98 0.76 -16.28 -5.41
CA ASP A 98 -0.34 -16.96 -6.09
C ASP A 98 -0.57 -16.48 -7.53
N ARG A 99 0.13 -15.42 -7.97
CA ARG A 99 -0.01 -14.81 -9.29
C ARG A 99 -1.45 -14.39 -9.61
N ALA A 100 -2.25 -14.07 -8.58
CA ALA A 100 -3.62 -13.61 -8.76
C ALA A 100 -3.69 -12.28 -9.54
N PHE A 101 -2.59 -11.51 -9.51
CA PHE A 101 -2.48 -10.23 -10.20
C PHE A 101 -1.29 -10.19 -11.15
N GLN A 102 -1.41 -9.33 -12.16
CA GLN A 102 -0.41 -9.13 -13.19
C GLN A 102 -0.33 -7.65 -13.58
N VAL A 103 0.88 -7.17 -13.87
CA VAL A 103 1.10 -5.90 -14.53
C VAL A 103 0.88 -6.07 -16.04
N ARG A 104 -0.04 -5.27 -16.59
CA ARG A 104 -0.32 -5.22 -18.03
C ARG A 104 -0.07 -3.83 -18.57
N PHE A 105 0.25 -3.73 -19.85
CA PHE A 105 0.62 -2.48 -20.50
C PHE A 105 -0.48 -2.02 -21.44
N GLY A 106 -0.70 -0.72 -21.48
CA GLY A 106 -1.71 -0.10 -22.31
C GLY A 106 -1.32 1.31 -22.70
N THR A 107 -2.09 1.90 -23.61
CA THR A 107 -1.90 3.26 -24.07
C THR A 107 -3.10 4.10 -23.67
N LYS A 108 -2.89 5.17 -22.91
CA LYS A 108 -3.92 6.14 -22.52
C LYS A 108 -3.45 7.52 -22.90
N ASP A 109 -4.27 8.25 -23.65
CA ASP A 109 -3.97 9.61 -24.12
C ASP A 109 -2.63 9.72 -24.87
N GLY A 110 -2.26 8.67 -25.62
CA GLY A 110 -1.00 8.60 -26.36
C GLY A 110 0.22 8.17 -25.53
N GLU A 111 0.07 7.97 -24.22
CA GLU A 111 1.16 7.54 -23.34
C GLU A 111 1.08 6.04 -23.03
N ARG A 112 2.21 5.33 -23.16
CA ARG A 112 2.34 3.94 -22.70
C ARG A 112 2.42 3.91 -21.17
N ARG A 113 1.63 3.04 -20.54
CA ARG A 113 1.49 2.94 -19.08
C ARG A 113 1.37 1.48 -18.66
N ALA A 114 1.76 1.21 -17.41
CA ALA A 114 1.57 -0.08 -16.76
C ALA A 114 0.37 -0.01 -15.80
N TYR A 115 -0.43 -1.07 -15.74
CA TYR A 115 -1.65 -1.17 -14.94
C TYR A 115 -1.64 -2.42 -14.07
N PHE A 116 -2.12 -2.28 -12.84
CA PHE A 116 -2.36 -3.37 -11.92
C PHE A 116 -3.66 -4.08 -12.33
N THR A 117 -3.58 -5.36 -12.70
CA THR A 117 -4.75 -6.11 -13.20
C THR A 117 -4.94 -7.44 -12.50
N GLU A 118 -6.17 -7.94 -12.49
CA GLU A 118 -6.43 -9.35 -12.19
C GLU A 118 -5.94 -10.24 -13.34
N THR A 119 -5.26 -11.32 -13.00
CA THR A 119 -4.71 -12.26 -14.00
C THR A 119 -5.81 -12.90 -14.84
N VAL A 120 -6.91 -13.33 -14.20
CA VAL A 120 -8.01 -14.05 -14.87
C VAL A 120 -8.97 -13.08 -15.57
N ALA A 121 -9.46 -12.05 -14.87
CA ALA A 121 -10.44 -11.12 -15.43
C ALA A 121 -9.82 -10.15 -16.46
N THR A 122 -8.50 -9.94 -16.41
CA THR A 122 -7.74 -9.01 -17.26
C THR A 122 -8.24 -7.57 -17.20
N THR A 123 -8.86 -7.19 -16.07
CA THR A 123 -9.35 -5.84 -15.78
C THR A 123 -8.45 -5.18 -14.76
N ILE A 124 -8.42 -3.84 -14.80
CA ILE A 124 -7.66 -3.01 -13.86
C ILE A 124 -8.31 -3.14 -12.48
N CYS A 125 -7.52 -3.29 -11.43
CA CYS A 125 -8.03 -3.29 -10.07
C CYS A 125 -8.20 -1.87 -9.53
N ASP A 126 -9.08 -1.71 -8.54
CA ASP A 126 -9.11 -0.55 -7.66
C ASP A 126 -8.25 -0.85 -6.43
N ILE A 127 -7.39 0.09 -6.03
CA ILE A 127 -6.50 -0.09 -4.88
C ILE A 127 -6.73 1.04 -3.91
N GLU A 128 -7.23 0.71 -2.72
CA GLU A 128 -7.50 1.69 -1.68
C GLU A 128 -6.69 1.40 -0.42
N ILE A 129 -6.51 2.44 0.41
CA ILE A 129 -6.00 2.27 1.77
C ILE A 129 -7.09 2.62 2.77
N VAL A 130 -7.70 1.60 3.35
CA VAL A 130 -8.81 1.73 4.30
C VAL A 130 -8.35 1.27 5.67
N GLY A 131 -8.45 2.13 6.69
CA GLY A 131 -8.01 1.79 8.05
C GLY A 131 -6.53 1.42 8.17
N GLY A 132 -5.69 1.95 7.27
CA GLY A 132 -4.26 1.62 7.22
C GLY A 132 -3.93 0.28 6.56
N GLN A 133 -4.91 -0.39 5.96
CA GLN A 133 -4.72 -1.64 5.22
C GLN A 133 -4.96 -1.42 3.73
N LEU A 134 -4.22 -2.16 2.90
CA LEU A 134 -4.46 -2.18 1.47
C LEU A 134 -5.69 -3.03 1.16
N VAL A 135 -6.62 -2.47 0.41
CA VAL A 135 -7.80 -3.15 -0.13
C VAL A 135 -7.68 -3.15 -1.64
N ILE A 136 -7.70 -4.34 -2.26
CA ILE A 136 -7.67 -4.50 -3.71
C ILE A 136 -9.00 -5.11 -4.15
N SER A 137 -9.71 -4.39 -5.00
CA SER A 137 -11.03 -4.83 -5.49
C SER A 137 -11.02 -5.01 -7.01
N PRO A 138 -11.69 -6.04 -7.53
CA PRO A 138 -11.87 -6.20 -8.97
C PRO A 138 -12.72 -5.07 -9.54
N THR A 139 -12.49 -4.72 -10.80
CA THR A 139 -13.36 -3.81 -11.57
C THR A 139 -13.73 -4.43 -12.91
N SER A 140 -14.59 -3.75 -13.67
CA SER A 140 -14.91 -4.10 -15.06
C SER A 140 -14.07 -3.33 -16.09
N VAL A 141 -13.13 -2.48 -15.67
CA VAL A 141 -12.38 -1.59 -16.57
C VAL A 141 -11.24 -2.34 -17.25
N LYS A 142 -11.18 -2.31 -18.58
CA LYS A 142 -10.10 -2.92 -19.36
C LYS A 142 -8.89 -2.00 -19.44
N VAL A 143 -7.72 -2.62 -19.65
CA VAL A 143 -6.50 -1.89 -19.99
C VAL A 143 -6.71 -1.14 -21.32
N PRO A 144 -6.49 0.18 -21.37
CA PRO A 144 -6.74 0.96 -22.56
C PRO A 144 -5.70 0.67 -23.65
N GLY A 145 -6.14 0.65 -24.91
CA GLY A 145 -5.24 0.47 -26.06
C GLY A 145 -4.49 -0.87 -26.07
N ASN A 146 -5.08 -1.91 -25.46
CA ASN A 146 -4.58 -3.28 -25.40
C ASN A 146 -5.40 -4.18 -26.34
#